data_AF-A0A832XY74-F1
#
_entry.id   AF-A0A832XY74-F1
#
_cell.length_a   1.000
_cell.length_b   1.000
_cell.length_c   1.000
_cell.angle_alpha   90.00
_cell.angle_beta   90.00
_cell.angle_gamma   90.00
#
_symmetry.space_group_name_H-M   'P 1'
#
loop_
_entity.id
_entity.type
_entity.pdbx_description
1 polymer ?
#
loop_
_entity_poly.entity_id
_entity_poly.type
_entity_poly.pdbx_seq_one_letter_code
_entity_poly.pdbx_strand_id
1 'polypeptide(L)' 'VFPSAEFHEQETFENFGITFIGHPRMERLLLPEDWNDIPPLRKDYILPGRG' A
#
# COMPACT_ATOMS: atom_id res chain seq x y z
N VAL A 1 5.46 17.29 11.92
CA VAL A 1 4.43 16.49 11.23
C VAL A 1 4.06 17.23 9.96
N PHE A 2 4.02 16.56 8.81
CA PHE A 2 3.70 17.15 7.51
C PHE A 2 2.35 16.60 7.04
N PRO A 3 1.25 17.38 7.07
CA PRO A 3 -0.06 16.89 6.68
C PRO A 3 -0.13 16.39 5.24
N SER A 4 0.69 16.93 4.34
CA SER A 4 0.76 16.47 2.95
C SER A 4 1.36 15.07 2.78
N ALA A 5 1.99 14.51 3.83
CA ALA A 5 2.55 13.16 3.80
C ALA A 5 1.49 12.07 3.98
N GLU A 6 0.29 12.40 4.50
CA GLU A 6 -0.75 11.43 4.85
C GLU A 6 -1.11 10.48 3.69
N PHE A 7 -1.27 11.01 2.48
CA PHE A 7 -1.58 10.22 1.29
C PHE A 7 -0.41 9.34 0.85
N HIS A 8 0.82 9.86 0.97
CA HIS A 8 2.03 9.13 0.59
C HIS A 8 2.31 7.96 1.55
N GLU A 9 2.01 8.14 2.84
CA GLU A 9 2.10 7.09 3.85
C GLU A 9 1.06 5.99 3.59
N GLN A 10 -0.18 6.34 3.23
CA GLN A 10 -1.21 5.37 2.82
C GLN A 10 -0.83 4.62 1.53
N GLU A 11 -0.36 5.33 0.51
CA GLU A 11 0.11 4.71 -0.74
C GLU A 11 1.24 3.71 -0.47
N THR A 12 2.20 4.08 0.37
CA THR A 12 3.35 3.24 0.71
C THR A 12 2.93 2.02 1.53
N PHE A 13 1.99 2.21 2.46
CA PHE A 13 1.38 1.12 3.20
C PHE A 13 0.74 0.09 2.28
N GLU A 14 -0.07 0.56 1.34
CA GLU A 14 -0.85 -0.32 0.49
C GLU A 14 0.00 -1.03 -0.58
N ASN A 15 0.98 -0.34 -1.15
CA ASN A 15 1.80 -0.89 -2.23
C ASN A 15 3.02 -1.70 -1.77
N PHE A 16 3.53 -1.43 -0.56
CA PHE A 16 4.73 -2.09 -0.02
C PHE A 16 4.49 -2.82 1.31
N GLY A 17 3.36 -2.61 1.99
CA GLY A 17 3.05 -3.21 3.29
C GLY A 17 3.72 -2.52 4.48
N ILE A 18 4.17 -1.27 4.34
CA ILE A 18 4.89 -0.52 5.38
C ILE A 18 3.91 0.20 6.30
N THR A 19 3.99 -0.05 7.62
CA THR A 19 3.12 0.60 8.60
C THR A 19 3.80 1.81 9.24
N PHE A 20 3.12 2.96 9.26
CA PHE A 20 3.57 4.20 9.89
C PHE A 20 2.92 4.38 11.26
N ILE A 21 3.73 4.51 12.31
CA ILE A 21 3.25 4.69 13.68
C ILE A 21 2.78 6.14 13.86
N GLY A 22 1.56 6.31 14.38
CA GLY A 22 0.98 7.63 14.67
C GLY A 22 0.25 8.28 13.49
N HIS A 23 0.13 7.59 12.35
CA HIS A 23 -0.71 8.06 11.23
C HIS A 23 -2.19 7.99 11.63
N PRO A 24 -2.98 9.09 11.51
CA PRO A 24 -4.38 9.11 11.94
C PRO A 24 -5.28 8.10 11.22
N ARG A 25 -4.96 7.72 9.97
CA ARG A 25 -5.82 6.82 9.17
C ARG A 25 -5.01 5.93 8.24
N MET A 26 -4.72 4.72 8.68
CA MET A 26 -4.08 3.69 7.86
C MET A 26 -5.15 2.77 7.25
N GLU A 27 -5.64 3.15 6.06
CA GLU A 27 -6.61 2.38 5.28
C GLU A 27 -6.20 2.30 3.80
N ARG A 28 -6.87 1.45 3.03
CA ARG A 28 -6.66 1.32 1.58
C ARG A 28 -7.05 2.62 0.86
N LEU A 29 -6.28 2.99 -0.15
CA LEU A 29 -6.44 4.25 -0.91
C LEU A 29 -6.56 4.01 -2.42
N LEU A 30 -5.78 3.09 -2.97
CA LEU A 30 -5.55 2.90 -4.40
C LEU A 30 -5.96 1.51 -4.91
N LEU A 31 -5.76 0.45 -4.12
CA LEU A 31 -6.07 -0.90 -4.56
C LEU A 31 -7.57 -1.18 -4.45
N PRO A 32 -8.11 -2.02 -5.35
CA PRO A 32 -9.48 -2.49 -5.24
C PRO A 32 -9.77 -3.12 -3.87
N GLU A 33 -11.01 -3.00 -3.40
CA GLU A 33 -11.45 -3.58 -2.13
C GLU A 33 -11.31 -5.12 -2.10
N ASP A 34 -11.39 -5.76 -3.25
CA ASP A 34 -11.25 -7.20 -3.46
C ASP A 34 -9.79 -7.64 -3.71
N TRP A 35 -8.80 -6.75 -3.55
CA TRP A 35 -7.40 -7.14 -3.61
C TRP A 35 -7.08 -8.16 -2.50
N ASN A 36 -6.73 -9.38 -2.91
CA ASN A 36 -6.50 -10.52 -2.01
C ASN A 36 -5.08 -11.09 -2.11
N ASP A 37 -4.15 -10.36 -2.72
CA ASP A 37 -2.76 -10.77 -2.86
C ASP A 37 -1.83 -9.91 -1.99
N ILE A 38 -0.52 -10.19 -2.02
CA ILE A 38 0.50 -9.36 -1.36
C ILE A 38 0.60 -7.98 -2.02
N PRO A 39 1.15 -6.96 -1.34
CA PRO A 39 1.31 -5.63 -1.91
C PRO A 39 2.05 -5.67 -3.28
N PRO A 40 1.48 -5.06 -4.33
CA PRO A 40 1.88 -5.32 -5.72
C PRO A 40 3.27 -4.80 -6.09
N LEU A 41 3.83 -3.85 -5.33
CA LEU A 41 5.17 -3.32 -5.59
C LEU A 41 6.27 -4.07 -4.80
N ARG A 42 5.92 -5.13 -4.05
CA ARG A 42 6.92 -6.01 -3.46
C ARG A 42 7.61 -6.86 -4.53
N LYS A 43 8.88 -7.19 -4.28
CA LYS A 43 9.72 -7.95 -5.23
C LYS A 43 9.30 -9.41 -5.40
N ASP A 44 8.65 -9.97 -4.38
CA ASP A 44 8.10 -11.32 -4.39
C ASP A 44 6.69 -11.40 -5.02
N TYR A 45 6.10 -10.25 -5.40
CA TYR A 45 4.83 -10.25 -6.13
C TYR A 45 5.05 -10.70 -7.57
N ILE A 46 4.31 -11.74 -7.96
CA ILE A 46 4.37 -12.30 -9.31
C ILE A 46 3.18 -11.78 -10.10
N LEU A 47 3.46 -11.09 -11.21
CA LEU A 47 2.41 -10.59 -12.10
C LEU A 47 1.70 -11.77 -12.78
N PRO A 48 0.37 -11.94 -12.57
CA PRO A 48 -0.38 -12.97 -13.28
C PRO A 48 -0.31 -12.71 -14.79
N GLY A 49 0.03 -13.76 -15.55
CA GLY A 49 0.08 -13.71 -17.03
C GLY A 49 1.43 -13.32 -17.64
N ARG A 50 2.49 -13.15 -16.85
CA ARG A 50 3.87 -13.02 -17.36
C ARG A 50 4.68 -14.26 -16.99
N GLY A 51 4.35 -15.38 -17.62
CA GLY A 51 5.01 -16.68 -17.51
C GLY A 51 4.99 -17.41 -18.84
#